data_AF-A0A2H9NS32-F1
#
_entry.id   AF-A0A2H9NS32-F1
#
_cell.length_a   1.000
_cell.length_b   1.000
_cell.length_c   1.000
_cell.angle_alpha   90.00
_cell.angle_beta   90.00
_cell.angle_gamma   90.00
#
_symmetry.space_group_name_H-M   'P 1'
#
loop_
_entity.id
_entity.type
_entity.pdbx_description
1 polymer ?
#
loop_
_entity_poly.entity_id
_entity_poly.type
_entity_poly.pdbx_seq_one_letter_code
_entity_poly.pdbx_strand_id
1 'polypeptide(L)' 'MKAFALPKSAQEIFRVLSSSAYTPQEIHEITGIPPRTIRFALNFLKKKGLIIDKKSFNDMRRNYCTRGGVNER' A
#
# COMPACT_ATOMS: atom_id res chain seq x y z
N MET A 1 -10.95 8.08 -18.11
CA MET A 1 -10.57 7.62 -16.77
C MET A 1 -9.65 8.66 -16.15
N LYS A 2 -10.08 9.38 -15.11
CA LYS A 2 -9.34 10.51 -14.55
C LYS A 2 -8.10 9.95 -13.84
N ALA A 3 -6.93 10.04 -14.48
CA ALA A 3 -5.66 9.71 -13.85
C ALA A 3 -5.45 10.72 -12.72
N PHE A 4 -5.88 10.38 -11.51
CA PHE A 4 -5.38 11.07 -10.34
C PHE A 4 -3.86 10.96 -10.41
N ALA A 5 -3.17 12.09 -10.56
CA ALA A 5 -1.72 12.14 -10.57
C ALA A 5 -1.21 11.62 -9.23
N LEU A 6 -1.00 10.30 -9.17
CA LEU A 6 -0.38 9.64 -8.05
C LEU A 6 1.06 10.17 -8.01
N PRO A 7 1.56 10.56 -6.83
CA PRO A 7 2.99 10.80 -6.67
C PRO A 7 3.76 9.58 -7.21
N LYS A 8 4.87 9.78 -7.91
CA LYS A 8 5.66 8.68 -8.49
C LYS A 8 5.90 7.54 -7.48
N SER A 9 6.26 7.87 -6.25
CA SER A 9 6.45 6.90 -5.16
C SER A 9 5.19 6.11 -4.83
N ALA A 10 4.01 6.75 -4.81
CA ALA A 10 2.75 6.07 -4.53
C ALA A 10 2.34 5.15 -5.70
N GLN A 11 2.65 5.55 -6.93
CA GLN A 11 2.42 4.74 -8.13
C GLN A 11 3.27 3.46 -8.12
N GLU A 12 4.54 3.60 -7.75
CA GLU A 12 5.48 2.48 -7.66
C GLU A 12 5.10 1.52 -6.54
N ILE A 13 4.77 2.03 -5.35
CA ILE A 13 4.28 1.23 -4.22
C ILE A 13 2.98 0.50 -4.60
N PHE A 14 2.06 1.16 -5.30
CA PHE A 14 0.83 0.54 -5.78
C PHE A 14 1.08 -0.58 -6.79
N ARG A 15 2.09 -0.43 -7.67
CA ARG A 15 2.50 -1.47 -8.61
C ARG A 15 3.07 -2.69 -7.88
N VAL A 16 3.93 -2.48 -6.87
CA VAL A 16 4.50 -3.57 -6.05
C VAL A 16 3.39 -4.32 -5.30
N LEU A 17 2.46 -3.60 -4.68
CA LEU A 17 1.29 -4.17 -4.00
C LEU A 17 0.32 -4.92 -4.92
N SER A 18 0.50 -4.85 -6.25
CA SER A 18 -0.31 -5.62 -7.18
C SER A 18 0.06 -7.11 -7.22
N SER A 19 1.25 -7.48 -6.76
CA SER A 19 1.73 -8.87 -6.82
C SER A 19 1.41 -9.67 -5.56
N SER A 20 1.45 -9.04 -4.38
CA SER A 20 1.16 -9.69 -3.10
C SER A 20 0.94 -8.64 -1.99
N ALA A 21 0.52 -9.11 -0.82
CA ALA A 21 0.51 -8.29 0.39
C ALA A 21 1.93 -8.10 0.91
N TYR A 22 2.34 -6.86 1.16
CA TYR A 22 3.67 -6.57 1.71
C TYR A 22 3.56 -5.69 2.95
N THR A 23 4.47 -5.90 3.90
CA THR A 23 4.69 -5.01 5.04
C THR A 23 5.44 -3.76 4.59
N PRO A 24 5.38 -2.66 5.36
CA PRO A 24 6.17 -1.46 5.07
C PRO A 24 7.69 -1.71 4.99
N GLN A 25 8.20 -2.71 5.72
CA GLN A 25 9.61 -3.12 5.64
C GLN A 25 9.91 -3.82 4.32
N GLU A 26 9.08 -4.79 3.91
CA GLU A 26 9.28 -5.47 2.62
C GLU A 26 9.15 -4.50 1.44
N ILE A 27 8.22 -3.54 1.50
CA ILE A 27 8.11 -2.49 0.47
C ILE A 27 9.40 -1.66 0.41
N HIS A 28 10.01 -1.35 1.56
CA HIS A 28 11.28 -0.65 1.61
C HIS A 28 12.40 -1.48 0.97
N GLU A 29 12.49 -2.77 1.27
CA GLU A 29 13.50 -3.66 0.69
C GLU A 29 13.34 -3.82 -0.84
N ILE A 30 12.10 -3.88 -1.33
CA ILE A 30 11.82 -4.07 -2.77
C ILE A 30 12.03 -2.77 -3.56
N THR A 31 11.61 -1.63 -3.01
CA THR A 31 11.58 -0.34 -3.75
C THR A 31 12.76 0.58 -3.43
N GLY A 32 13.47 0.35 -2.33
CA GLY A 32 14.46 1.29 -1.80
C GLY A 32 13.86 2.60 -1.25
N ILE A 33 12.53 2.79 -1.31
CA ILE A 33 11.87 4.02 -0.87
C ILE A 33 11.94 4.10 0.66
N PRO A 34 12.29 5.25 1.25
CA PRO A 34 12.37 5.37 2.69
C PRO A 34 11.02 5.10 3.38
N PRO A 35 11.02 4.45 4.56
CA PRO A 35 9.80 4.02 5.26
C PRO A 35 8.85 5.18 5.59
N ARG A 36 9.39 6.38 5.79
CA ARG A 36 8.60 7.60 5.99
C ARG A 36 7.74 7.90 4.76
N THR A 37 8.32 7.84 3.57
CA THR A 37 7.63 8.06 2.29
C THR A 37 6.65 6.94 1.99
N ILE A 38 7.00 5.69 2.32
CA ILE A 38 6.09 4.54 2.22
C ILE A 38 4.85 4.78 3.08
N ARG A 39 5.00 5.21 4.33
CA ARG A 39 3.87 5.52 5.21
C ARG A 39 2.95 6.60 4.64
N PHE A 40 3.52 7.67 4.08
CA PHE A 40 2.73 8.73 3.42
C PHE A 40 1.99 8.22 2.19
N ALA A 41 2.66 7.43 1.35
CA ALA A 41 2.07 6.84 0.15
C ALA A 41 0.95 5.85 0.48
N LEU A 42 1.16 4.95 1.45
CA LEU A 42 0.14 4.03 1.92
C LEU A 42 -1.07 4.78 2.51
N ASN A 43 -0.85 5.81 3.32
CA ASN A 43 -1.94 6.62 3.85
C ASN A 43 -2.72 7.35 2.74
N PHE A 44 -2.03 7.84 1.71
CA PHE A 44 -2.66 8.46 0.54
C PHE A 44 -3.50 7.47 -0.28
N LEU A 45 -2.94 6.28 -0.55
CA LEU A 45 -3.62 5.19 -1.26
C LEU A 45 -4.84 4.68 -0.47
N LYS A 46 -4.72 4.58 0.86
CA LYS A 46 -5.80 4.18 1.76
C LYS A 46 -6.93 5.21 1.78
N LYS A 47 -6.61 6.51 1.87
CA LYS A 47 -7.59 7.60 1.77
C LYS A 47 -8.35 7.60 0.43
N LYS A 48 -7.71 7.13 -0.64
CA LYS A 48 -8.33 6.95 -1.96
C LYS A 48 -9.09 5.64 -2.12
N GLY A 49 -9.09 4.75 -1.11
CA GLY A 49 -9.72 3.44 -1.18
C GLY A 49 -9.05 2.47 -2.16
N LEU A 50 -7.76 2.68 -2.49
CA LEU A 50 -7.01 1.86 -3.45
C LEU A 50 -6.33 0.65 -2.80
N ILE A 51 -6.13 0.70 -1.47
CA ILE A 51 -5.51 -0.36 -0.68
C ILE A 51 -6.32 -0.62 0.59
N ILE A 52 -6.33 -1.87 1.03
CA ILE A 52 -6.91 -2.32 2.29
C ILE A 52 -5.78 -2.84 3.19
N ASP A 53 -5.78 -2.37 4.43
CA ASP A 53 -4.87 -2.87 5.47
C ASP A 53 -5.40 -4.23 5.95
N LYS A 54 -4.69 -5.31 5.61
CA LYS A 54 -4.94 -6.64 6.18
C LYS A 54 -4.12 -6.75 7.47
N LYS A 55 -4.79 -6.58 8.60
CA LYS A 55 -4.22 -6.98 9.89
C LYS A 55 -4.28 -8.50 9.97
N SER A 56 -3.12 -9.15 10.07
CA SER A 56 -3.09 -10.59 10.31
C SER A 56 -3.35 -10.84 11.79
N PHE A 57 -4.42 -11.56 12.11
CA PHE A 57 -4.78 -11.91 13.50
C PHE A 57 -3.76 -12.85 14.17
N ASN A 58 -2.82 -13.43 13.40
CA ASN A 58 -1.78 -14.33 13.90
C ASN A 58 -0.62 -13.60 14.59
N ASP A 59 -0.42 -12.31 14.30
CA ASP A 59 0.58 -11.48 14.97
C ASP A 59 0.14 -10.02 14.90
N MET A 60 -0.51 -9.52 15.96
CA MET A 60 -1.04 -8.15 16.02
C MET A 60 0.04 -7.06 15.95
N ARG A 61 1.33 -7.41 15.90
CA ARG A 61 2.45 -6.47 15.77
C ARG A 61 2.82 -6.19 14.31
N ARG A 62 2.33 -6.96 13.34
CA ARG A 62 2.61 -6.77 11.90
C ARG A 62 1.36 -6.43 11.09
N ASN A 63 1.36 -5.23 10.52
CA ASN A 63 0.33 -4.76 9.58
C ASN A 63 0.77 -5.06 8.14
N TYR A 64 -0.06 -5.77 7.38
CA TYR A 64 0.18 -6.07 5.96
C TYR A 64 -0.76 -5.21 5.11
N CYS A 65 -0.26 -4.63 4.02
CA CYS A 65 -1.10 -3.89 3.07
C CYS A 65 -1.41 -4.78 1.87
N THR A 66 -2.69 -4.86 1.49
CA THR A 66 -3.17 -5.54 0.28
C THR A 66 -3.85 -4.55 -0.65
N ARG A 67 -3.84 -4.82 -1.97
CA ARG A 67 -4.66 -4.06 -2.91
C ARG A 67 -6.14 -4.31 -2.61
N GLY A 68 -6.86 -3.23 -2.35
CA GLY A 68 -8.28 -3.25 -2.04
C GLY A 68 -9.08 -2.78 -3.23
N GLY A 69 -9.75 -3.72 -3.89
CA GLY A 69 -10.81 -3.41 -4.83
C GLY A 69 -12.06 -2.96 -4.07
N VAL A 70 -12.71 -1.95 -4.64
CA VAL A 70 -13.96 -1.30 -4.23
C VAL A 70 -15.00 -2.27 -3.67
N ASN A 71 -15.66 -1.83 -2.58
CA ASN A 71 -16.95 -2.28 -2.04
C ASN A 71 -17.80 -3.12 -3.03
N GLU A 72 -18.06 -4.37 -2.68
CA GLU A 72 -19.28 -5.04 -3.09
C GLU A 72 -20.37 -4.67 -2.06
N ARG A 73 -21.34 -3.91 -2.56
CA ARG A 73 -22.65 -3.46 -2.02
C ARG A 73 -22.96 -3.65 -0.53
#